data_AF-A0A2V2QE92-F1
#
_entry.id   AF-A0A2V2QE92-F1
#
_cell.length_a   1.000
_cell.length_b   1.000
_cell.length_c   1.000
_cell.angle_alpha   90.00
_cell.angle_beta   90.00
_cell.angle_gamma   90.00
#
_symmetry.space_group_name_H-M   'P 1'
#
loop_
_entity.id
_entity.type
_entity.pdbx_description
1 polymer ?
#
loop_
_entity_poly.entity_id
_entity_poly.type
_entity_poly.pdbx_seq_one_letter_code
_entity_poly.pdbx_strand_id
1 'polypeptide(L)'
;MREWWREFSGLVLPVSCAGCGRPRAELCPVCGAALSGAAPRRVRPSPRPAGLPEVYAAAPYENAVRAVLLAHKERGALGLARPLGRALAASVRAGTGQMGAVGPLLLVPVPSARSATAARGHDPVRRIARSAAYELRRAG
;
A
#
# COMPACT_ATOMS: atom_id res chain seq x y z
N MET A 1 13.56 20.54 20.72
CA MET A 1 13.43 19.21 21.37
C MET A 1 13.10 18.07 20.42
N ARG A 2 12.01 18.12 19.62
CA ARG A 2 11.61 17.01 18.73
C ARG A 2 12.61 16.66 17.61
N GLU A 3 13.36 17.64 17.11
CA GLU A 3 14.34 17.47 16.02
C GLU A 3 15.61 16.74 16.48
N TRP A 4 16.21 17.17 17.58
CA TRP A 4 17.36 16.51 18.19
C TRP A 4 17.08 15.05 18.56
N TRP A 5 15.90 14.76 19.12
CA TRP A 5 15.49 13.38 19.41
C TRP A 5 15.35 12.53 18.14
N ARG A 6 14.88 13.12 17.01
CA ARG A 6 14.83 12.41 15.72
C ARG A 6 16.21 12.10 15.18
N GLU A 7 17.16 13.03 15.27
CA GLU A 7 18.55 12.79 14.84
C GLU A 7 19.22 11.70 15.66
N PHE A 8 19.10 11.75 16.99
CA PHE A 8 19.67 10.74 17.88
C PHE A 8 19.04 9.34 17.66
N SER A 9 17.71 9.28 17.53
CA SER A 9 17.01 8.02 17.24
C SER A 9 17.35 7.46 15.86
N GLY A 10 17.63 8.32 14.86
CA GLY A 10 18.06 7.92 13.52
C GLY A 10 19.49 7.38 13.46
N LEU A 11 20.34 7.68 14.46
CA LEU A 11 21.67 7.10 14.61
C LEU A 11 21.64 5.72 15.26
N VAL A 12 20.74 5.51 16.23
CA VAL A 12 20.60 4.24 16.97
C VAL A 12 19.67 3.25 16.24
N LEU A 13 18.68 3.73 15.50
CA LEU A 13 17.72 2.97 14.70
C LEU A 13 17.57 3.62 13.31
N PRO A 14 18.55 3.44 12.40
CA PRO A 14 18.50 4.06 11.09
C PRO A 14 17.29 3.57 10.30
N VAL A 15 16.27 4.43 10.22
CA VAL A 15 15.13 4.22 9.32
C VAL A 15 15.57 4.56 7.89
N SER A 16 15.66 3.54 7.06
CA SER A 16 15.94 3.69 5.64
C SER A 16 14.66 3.52 4.82
N CYS A 17 14.58 4.26 3.72
CA CYS A 17 13.42 4.23 2.84
C CYS A 17 13.27 2.83 2.25
N ALA A 18 12.13 2.20 2.47
CA ALA A 18 11.85 0.86 1.98
C ALA A 18 11.94 0.72 0.46
N GLY A 19 11.74 1.81 -0.29
CA GLY A 19 11.84 1.84 -1.75
C GLY A 19 13.27 1.97 -2.29
N CYS A 20 14.03 2.96 -1.83
CA CYS A 20 15.34 3.33 -2.40
C CYS A 20 16.52 3.22 -1.43
N GLY A 21 16.30 2.86 -0.17
CA GLY A 21 17.34 2.72 0.85
C GLY A 21 17.88 4.02 1.46
N ARG A 22 17.48 5.19 0.96
CA ARG A 22 17.98 6.47 1.51
C ARG A 22 17.58 6.65 2.99
N PRO A 23 18.45 7.22 3.83
CA PRO A 23 18.20 7.31 5.27
C PRO A 23 17.11 8.33 5.63
N ARG A 24 16.71 8.32 6.90
CA ARG A 24 15.84 9.32 7.59
C ARG A 24 14.34 9.24 7.32
N ALA A 25 13.85 8.27 6.54
CA ALA A 25 12.42 8.07 6.33
C ALA A 25 12.09 6.62 5.97
N GLU A 26 11.00 6.06 6.52
CA GLU A 26 10.52 4.71 6.14
C GLU A 26 9.98 4.68 4.69
N LEU A 27 9.36 5.77 4.24
CA LEU A 27 9.02 6.02 2.83
C LEU A 27 9.33 7.47 2.50
N CYS A 28 10.18 7.67 1.51
CA CYS A 28 10.58 8.99 1.12
C CYS A 28 9.62 9.63 0.10
N PRO A 29 9.55 10.97 0.00
CA PRO A 29 8.69 11.66 -0.97
C PRO A 29 8.77 11.15 -2.41
N VAL A 30 9.97 10.83 -2.91
CA VAL A 30 10.16 10.33 -4.28
C VAL A 30 9.53 8.94 -4.45
N CYS A 31 9.79 8.01 -3.54
CA CYS A 31 9.17 6.68 -3.56
C CYS A 31 7.66 6.74 -3.27
N GLY A 32 7.22 7.70 -2.45
CA GLY A 32 5.80 7.97 -2.21
C GLY A 32 5.09 8.47 -3.48
N ALA A 33 5.73 9.36 -4.24
CA ALA A 33 5.24 9.81 -5.54
C ALA A 33 5.25 8.67 -6.57
N ALA A 34 6.26 7.80 -6.58
CA ALA A 34 6.24 6.62 -7.44
C ALA A 34 5.07 5.66 -7.11
N LEU A 35 4.67 5.58 -5.83
CA LEU A 35 3.58 4.73 -5.38
C LEU A 35 2.18 5.33 -5.59
N SER A 36 2.03 6.65 -5.46
CA SER A 36 0.71 7.31 -5.41
C SER A 36 0.60 8.61 -6.19
N GLY A 37 1.64 9.02 -6.91
CA GLY A 37 1.66 10.26 -7.68
C GLY A 37 0.99 10.16 -9.05
N ALA A 38 0.91 8.95 -9.62
CA ALA A 38 0.14 8.71 -10.83
C ALA A 38 -1.30 8.29 -10.48
N ALA A 39 -2.25 8.65 -11.35
CA ALA A 39 -3.62 8.14 -11.24
C ALA A 39 -3.62 6.62 -11.45
N PRO A 40 -4.40 5.85 -10.65
CA PRO A 40 -4.58 4.43 -10.89
C PRO A 40 -5.11 4.16 -12.29
N ARG A 41 -4.61 3.10 -12.91
CA ARG A 41 -4.96 2.74 -14.28
C ARG A 41 -5.56 1.36 -14.35
N ARG A 42 -6.42 1.15 -15.34
CA ARG A 42 -6.90 -0.16 -15.71
C ARG A 42 -5.74 -1.00 -16.27
N VAL A 43 -5.58 -2.21 -15.78
CA VAL A 43 -4.54 -3.16 -16.20
C VAL A 43 -5.16 -4.46 -16.67
N ARG A 44 -4.55 -5.10 -17.67
CA ARG A 44 -5.00 -6.39 -18.19
C ARG A 44 -3.77 -7.23 -18.59
N PRO A 45 -3.74 -8.53 -18.25
CA PRO A 45 -2.72 -9.43 -18.78
C PRO A 45 -2.93 -9.71 -20.27
N SER A 46 -1.86 -10.10 -20.95
CA SER A 46 -1.88 -10.57 -22.34
C SER A 46 -1.30 -12.00 -22.42
N PRO A 47 -2.09 -13.01 -22.86
CA PRO A 47 -3.52 -12.92 -23.20
C PRO A 47 -4.40 -12.71 -21.96
N ARG A 48 -5.63 -12.20 -22.15
CA ARG A 48 -6.60 -12.02 -21.07
C ARG A 48 -7.33 -13.34 -20.80
N PRO A 49 -7.28 -13.91 -19.58
CA PRO A 49 -8.10 -15.06 -19.22
C PRO A 49 -9.60 -14.75 -19.33
N ALA A 50 -10.37 -15.72 -19.80
CA ALA A 50 -11.82 -15.62 -19.84
C ALA A 50 -12.38 -15.38 -18.42
N GLY A 51 -13.36 -14.49 -18.28
CA GLY A 51 -14.00 -14.16 -17.00
C GLY A 51 -13.19 -13.25 -16.06
N LEU A 52 -11.98 -12.80 -16.43
CA LEU A 52 -11.24 -11.85 -15.59
C LEU A 52 -12.01 -10.51 -15.48
N PRO A 53 -12.39 -10.04 -14.27
CA PRO A 53 -13.07 -8.76 -14.10
C PRO A 53 -12.16 -7.58 -14.44
N GLU A 54 -12.70 -6.35 -14.36
CA GLU A 54 -11.84 -5.17 -14.46
C GLU A 54 -10.83 -5.13 -13.31
N VAL A 55 -9.56 -4.90 -13.65
CA VAL A 55 -8.48 -4.80 -12.66
C VAL A 55 -7.89 -3.40 -12.75
N TYR A 56 -7.71 -2.76 -11.61
CA TYR A 56 -7.07 -1.46 -11.46
C TYR A 56 -5.81 -1.59 -10.62
N ALA A 57 -4.76 -0.87 -11.00
CA ALA A 57 -3.49 -0.83 -10.27
C ALA A 57 -3.07 0.62 -10.00
N ALA A 58 -2.60 0.88 -8.79
CA ALA A 58 -2.10 2.20 -8.38
C ALA A 58 -0.78 2.56 -9.06
N ALA A 59 0.09 1.58 -9.26
CA ALA A 59 1.43 1.78 -9.81
C ALA A 59 1.95 0.49 -10.48
N PRO A 60 2.93 0.60 -11.40
CA PRO A 60 3.68 -0.56 -11.89
C PRO A 60 4.41 -1.27 -10.75
N TYR A 61 4.42 -2.61 -10.78
CA TYR A 61 5.15 -3.41 -9.80
C TYR A 61 6.63 -3.53 -10.16
N GLU A 62 7.38 -2.45 -9.96
CA GLU A 62 8.81 -2.38 -10.29
C GLU A 62 9.58 -1.56 -9.26
N ASN A 63 10.91 -1.74 -9.24
CA ASN A 63 11.87 -0.90 -8.52
C ASN A 63 11.40 -0.54 -7.09
N ALA A 64 11.25 0.75 -6.80
CA ALA A 64 10.86 1.27 -5.50
C ALA A 64 9.49 0.77 -5.03
N VAL A 65 8.50 0.68 -5.93
CA VAL A 65 7.15 0.20 -5.59
C VAL A 65 7.20 -1.27 -5.17
N ARG A 66 7.93 -2.09 -5.93
CA ARG A 66 8.18 -3.50 -5.58
C ARG A 66 8.89 -3.60 -4.23
N ALA A 67 9.93 -2.81 -4.00
CA ALA A 67 10.70 -2.84 -2.76
C ALA A 67 9.87 -2.43 -1.54
N VAL A 68 9.01 -1.40 -1.66
CA VAL A 68 8.05 -0.98 -0.63
C VAL A 68 7.03 -2.07 -0.31
N LEU A 69 6.44 -2.69 -1.33
CA LEU A 69 5.46 -3.77 -1.11
C LEU A 69 6.09 -4.97 -0.40
N LEU A 70 7.29 -5.38 -0.80
CA LEU A 70 8.04 -6.47 -0.17
C LEU A 70 8.50 -6.11 1.25
N ALA A 71 8.87 -4.86 1.51
CA ALA A 71 9.21 -4.40 2.86
C ALA A 71 8.03 -4.56 3.81
N HIS A 72 6.84 -4.17 3.36
CA HIS A 72 5.62 -4.34 4.15
C HIS A 72 5.27 -5.81 4.34
N LYS A 73 5.22 -6.57 3.24
CA LYS A 73 4.69 -7.94 3.23
C LYS A 73 5.60 -8.95 3.92
N GLU A 74 6.91 -8.82 3.74
CA GLU A 74 7.86 -9.86 4.15
C GLU A 74 8.86 -9.38 5.22
N ARG A 75 9.10 -8.07 5.36
CA ARG A 75 10.09 -7.52 6.33
C ARG A 75 9.46 -6.77 7.50
N GLY A 76 8.14 -6.81 7.64
CA GLY A 76 7.45 -6.23 8.79
C GLY A 76 7.50 -4.70 8.85
N ALA A 77 7.70 -4.00 7.72
CA ALA A 77 7.60 -2.54 7.67
C ALA A 77 6.13 -2.10 7.78
N LEU A 78 5.58 -2.16 9.00
CA LEU A 78 4.16 -2.00 9.28
C LEU A 78 3.66 -0.58 9.01
N GLY A 79 4.53 0.44 9.11
CA GLY A 79 4.18 1.83 8.84
C GLY A 79 3.80 2.09 7.38
N LEU A 80 4.30 1.26 6.46
CA LEU A 80 3.96 1.29 5.03
C LEU A 80 2.49 0.91 4.74
N ALA A 81 1.75 0.35 5.71
CA ALA A 81 0.34 0.04 5.53
C ALA A 81 -0.49 1.28 5.13
N ARG A 82 -0.15 2.46 5.66
CA ARG A 82 -0.83 3.72 5.36
C ARG A 82 -0.64 4.18 3.91
N PRO A 83 0.59 4.41 3.42
CA PRO A 83 0.79 4.80 2.03
C PRO A 83 0.28 3.75 1.02
N LEU A 84 0.46 2.45 1.31
CA LEU A 84 -0.12 1.39 0.47
C LEU A 84 -1.66 1.41 0.49
N GLY A 85 -2.26 1.69 1.66
CA GLY A 85 -3.71 1.84 1.81
C GLY A 85 -4.27 3.01 1.01
N ARG A 86 -3.57 4.14 0.96
CA ARG A 86 -3.95 5.30 0.12
C ARG A 86 -3.91 4.97 -1.36
N ALA A 87 -2.84 4.29 -1.80
CA ALA A 87 -2.70 3.82 -3.18
C ALA A 87 -3.84 2.87 -3.56
N LEU A 88 -4.19 1.93 -2.67
CA LEU A 88 -5.33 1.03 -2.85
C LEU A 88 -6.66 1.78 -2.88
N ALA A 89 -6.90 2.72 -1.96
CA ALA A 89 -8.13 3.53 -1.93
C ALA A 89 -8.33 4.32 -3.23
N ALA A 90 -7.24 4.87 -3.80
CA ALA A 90 -7.31 5.51 -5.10
C ALA A 90 -7.73 4.52 -6.21
N SER A 91 -7.15 3.31 -6.22
CA SER A 91 -7.49 2.28 -7.21
C SER A 91 -8.94 1.83 -7.10
N VAL A 92 -9.45 1.72 -5.87
CA VAL A 92 -10.85 1.38 -5.61
C VAL A 92 -11.77 2.47 -6.16
N ARG A 93 -11.52 3.76 -5.88
CA ARG A 93 -12.29 4.87 -6.45
C ARG A 93 -12.32 4.86 -7.97
N ALA A 94 -11.17 4.59 -8.59
CA ALA A 94 -11.07 4.52 -10.04
C ALA A 94 -11.95 3.39 -10.64
N GLY A 95 -12.08 2.26 -9.93
CA GLY A 95 -12.89 1.13 -10.38
C GLY A 95 -14.37 1.18 -10.02
N THR A 96 -14.75 1.95 -9.00
CA THR A 96 -16.16 2.03 -8.54
C THR A 96 -16.91 3.26 -9.03
N GLY A 97 -16.22 4.25 -9.60
CA GLY A 97 -16.85 5.53 -9.97
C GLY A 97 -17.30 6.34 -8.76
N GLN A 98 -18.32 7.20 -8.92
CA GLN A 98 -18.88 7.96 -7.80
C GLN A 98 -19.60 7.04 -6.81
N MET A 99 -19.02 6.91 -5.63
CA MET A 99 -19.61 6.21 -4.48
C MET A 99 -20.97 6.85 -4.14
N GLY A 100 -22.03 6.02 -4.02
CA GLY A 100 -23.34 6.49 -3.54
C GLY A 100 -24.56 5.92 -4.27
N ALA A 101 -24.42 5.38 -5.48
CA ALA A 101 -25.60 4.98 -6.27
C ALA A 101 -26.17 3.57 -5.93
N VAL A 102 -25.40 2.67 -5.31
CA VAL A 102 -25.73 1.22 -5.28
C VAL A 102 -25.50 0.53 -3.92
N GLY A 103 -25.39 1.30 -2.82
CA GLY A 103 -25.21 0.75 -1.46
C GLY A 103 -23.75 0.70 -0.96
N PRO A 104 -23.47 0.02 0.16
CA PRO A 104 -22.18 0.08 0.84
C PRO A 104 -21.08 -0.65 0.05
N LEU A 105 -19.90 -0.02 -0.04
CA LEU A 105 -18.71 -0.63 -0.63
C LEU A 105 -17.99 -1.53 0.38
N LEU A 106 -17.84 -2.81 0.04
CA LEU A 106 -17.11 -3.78 0.85
C LEU A 106 -15.73 -4.08 0.25
N LEU A 107 -14.68 -3.95 1.07
CA LEU A 107 -13.33 -4.40 0.71
C LEU A 107 -13.08 -5.81 1.25
N VAL A 108 -12.90 -6.77 0.36
CA VAL A 108 -12.59 -8.16 0.71
C VAL A 108 -11.12 -8.46 0.36
N PRO A 109 -10.20 -8.42 1.33
CA PRO A 109 -8.81 -8.80 1.07
C PRO A 109 -8.73 -10.32 0.82
N VAL A 110 -7.85 -10.72 -0.10
CA VAL A 110 -7.51 -12.14 -0.28
C VAL A 110 -6.96 -12.67 1.05
N PRO A 111 -7.51 -13.76 1.61
CA PRO A 111 -7.09 -14.27 2.91
C PRO A 111 -5.65 -14.78 2.86
N SER A 112 -4.86 -14.43 3.87
CA SER A 112 -3.55 -15.03 4.10
C SER A 112 -3.71 -16.36 4.83
N ALA A 113 -2.87 -17.36 4.51
CA ALA A 113 -2.82 -18.60 5.27
C ALA A 113 -2.53 -18.34 6.75
N ARG A 114 -3.20 -19.07 7.66
CA ARG A 114 -3.04 -18.89 9.11
C ARG A 114 -1.59 -19.07 9.57
N SER A 115 -0.90 -20.09 9.07
CA SER A 115 0.53 -20.35 9.34
C SER A 115 1.41 -19.19 8.89
N ALA A 116 1.14 -18.63 7.70
CA ALA A 116 1.89 -17.49 7.17
C ALA A 116 1.66 -16.20 7.96
N THR A 117 0.44 -16.00 8.47
CA THR A 117 0.11 -14.88 9.36
C THR A 117 0.80 -15.03 10.71
N ALA A 118 0.79 -16.24 11.28
CA ALA A 118 1.45 -16.56 12.55
C ALA A 118 2.98 -16.37 12.44
N ALA A 119 3.61 -16.91 11.40
CA ALA A 119 5.05 -16.79 11.17
C ALA A 119 5.50 -15.32 11.02
N ARG A 120 4.68 -14.47 10.40
CA ARG A 120 4.98 -13.03 10.20
C ARG A 120 4.48 -12.12 11.33
N GLY A 121 3.66 -12.63 12.24
CA GLY A 121 2.97 -11.84 13.27
C GLY A 121 1.92 -10.84 12.73
N HIS A 122 1.59 -10.88 11.43
CA HIS A 122 0.58 -10.00 10.83
C HIS A 122 0.06 -10.50 9.48
N ASP A 123 -1.14 -10.01 9.11
CA ASP A 123 -1.72 -10.17 7.77
C ASP A 123 -1.50 -8.87 6.97
N PRO A 124 -0.58 -8.85 5.99
CA PRO A 124 -0.22 -7.64 5.26
C PRO A 124 -1.35 -7.13 4.38
N VAL A 125 -2.06 -8.02 3.67
CA VAL A 125 -3.16 -7.63 2.77
C VAL A 125 -4.30 -7.04 3.58
N ARG A 126 -4.64 -7.66 4.72
CA ARG A 126 -5.67 -7.15 5.62
C ARG A 126 -5.32 -5.79 6.23
N ARG A 127 -4.04 -5.53 6.53
CA ARG A 127 -3.59 -4.22 7.03
C ARG A 127 -3.74 -3.13 5.97
N ILE A 128 -3.32 -3.40 4.73
CA ILE A 128 -3.49 -2.47 3.61
C ILE A 128 -4.99 -2.20 3.37
N ALA A 129 -5.82 -3.25 3.31
CA ALA A 129 -7.26 -3.13 3.09
C ALA A 129 -7.95 -2.32 4.19
N ARG A 130 -7.59 -2.51 5.47
CA ARG A 130 -8.10 -1.69 6.58
C ARG A 130 -7.71 -0.23 6.45
N SER A 131 -6.47 0.05 6.07
CA SER A 131 -6.04 1.42 5.82
C SER A 131 -6.77 2.05 4.64
N ALA A 132 -6.99 1.29 3.56
CA ALA A 132 -7.76 1.76 2.41
C ALA A 132 -9.22 2.05 2.79
N ALA A 133 -9.87 1.16 3.56
CA ALA A 133 -11.22 1.38 4.05
C ALA A 133 -11.32 2.65 4.90
N TYR A 134 -10.32 2.92 5.74
CA TYR A 134 -10.27 4.16 6.51
C TYR A 134 -10.17 5.40 5.61
N GLU A 135 -9.28 5.38 4.61
CA GLU A 135 -9.11 6.48 3.65
C GLU A 135 -10.36 6.69 2.78
N LEU A 136 -11.05 5.62 2.38
CA LEU A 136 -12.30 5.69 1.62
C LEU A 136 -13.42 6.31 2.46
N ARG A 137 -13.65 5.83 3.68
CA ARG A 137 -14.68 6.41 4.58
C ARG A 137 -14.47 7.89 4.88
N ARG A 138 -13.22 8.35 4.89
CA ARG A 138 -12.89 9.76 5.08
C ARG A 138 -13.21 10.63 3.86
N ALA A 139 -13.29 10.04 2.68
CA ALA A 139 -13.50 10.75 1.42
C ALA A 139 -14.98 10.83 1.00
N GLY A 140 -15.88 10.11 1.68
CA GLY A 140 -17.28 9.94 1.29
C GLY A 140 -17.50 8.71 0.43
#